data_AF-A0A7J2I4Q9-F1
#
_entry.id   AF-A0A7J2I4Q9-F1
#
_cell.length_a   1.000
_cell.length_b   1.000
_cell.length_c   1.000
_cell.angle_alpha   90.00
_cell.angle_beta   90.00
_cell.angle_gamma   90.00
#
_symmetry.space_group_name_H-M   'P 1'
#
loop_
_entity.id
_entity.type
_entity.pdbx_description
1 polymer ?
#
loop_
_entity_poly.entity_id
_entity_poly.type
_entity_poly.pdbx_seq_one_letter_code
_entity_poly.pdbx_strand_id
1 'polypeptide(L)'
;LNPILLGVVCGAGSTIGEMSAYLVGFGGKKLLEKRYGERLEAARTLFERFGAVIIFVFALLPLPDDLVLIPLGMMGYSLKTVVAACFLGKTVMGIIVAMSGKLSYEIVSRVFGGGGPWATVATAILLAVFVYATVKVDWVKYLETFTRKRRGTEKTRG
;
A
#
# COMPACT_ATOMS: atom_id res chain seq x y z
N LEU A 1 21.69 13.60 2.43
CA LEU A 1 21.24 12.63 1.41
C LEU A 1 20.34 13.37 0.43
N ASN A 2 20.58 13.29 -0.88
CA ASN A 2 19.82 14.09 -1.86
C ASN A 2 18.46 13.40 -2.12
N PRO A 3 17.33 13.96 -1.67
CA PRO A 3 16.05 13.26 -1.62
C PRO A 3 15.52 12.86 -3.01
N ILE A 4 15.89 13.62 -4.04
CA ILE A 4 15.55 13.35 -5.43
C ILE A 4 16.23 12.06 -5.91
N LEU A 5 17.52 11.90 -5.62
CA LEU A 5 18.30 10.72 -6.02
C LEU A 5 17.82 9.47 -5.27
N LEU A 6 17.44 9.64 -4.00
CA LEU A 6 16.82 8.57 -3.21
C LEU A 6 15.49 8.11 -3.80
N GLY A 7 14.61 9.06 -4.15
CA GLY A 7 13.31 8.76 -4.75
C GLY A 7 13.42 8.08 -6.12
N VAL A 8 14.43 8.44 -6.92
CA VAL A 8 14.70 7.80 -8.22
C VAL A 8 15.22 6.38 -8.05
N VAL A 9 16.18 6.16 -7.15
CA VAL A 9 16.75 4.81 -6.90
C VAL A 9 15.71 3.89 -6.25
N CYS A 10 14.94 4.39 -5.28
CA CYS A 10 13.81 3.65 -4.70
C CYS A 10 12.75 3.33 -5.74
N GLY A 11 12.37 4.31 -6.58
CA GLY A 11 11.44 4.09 -7.68
C GLY A 11 11.94 3.00 -8.62
N ALA A 12 13.21 3.06 -9.03
CA ALA A 12 13.80 2.09 -9.94
C ALA A 12 13.84 0.67 -9.34
N GLY A 13 14.36 0.53 -8.11
CA GLY A 13 14.43 -0.77 -7.44
C GLY A 13 13.05 -1.40 -7.20
N SER A 14 12.06 -0.58 -6.82
CA SER A 14 10.71 -1.07 -6.57
C SER A 14 9.99 -1.46 -7.87
N THR A 15 10.16 -0.68 -8.95
CA THR A 15 9.58 -1.01 -10.25
C THR A 15 10.17 -2.32 -10.81
N ILE A 16 11.46 -2.59 -10.58
CA ILE A 16 12.09 -3.86 -10.97
C ILE A 16 11.51 -5.02 -10.16
N GLY A 17 11.30 -4.86 -8.85
CA GLY A 17 10.67 -5.88 -8.02
C GLY A 17 9.27 -6.23 -8.51
N GLU A 18 8.47 -5.20 -8.78
CA GLU A 18 7.10 -5.30 -9.32
C GLU A 18 7.02 -6.00 -10.67
N MET A 19 8.00 -5.81 -11.57
CA MET A 19 8.01 -6.54 -12.84
C MET A 19 7.90 -8.05 -12.65
N SER A 20 8.41 -8.60 -11.54
CA SER A 20 8.28 -10.02 -11.21
C SER A 20 6.82 -10.41 -11.01
N ALA A 21 6.05 -9.62 -10.25
CA ALA A 21 4.62 -9.87 -10.04
C ALA A 21 3.81 -9.73 -11.34
N TYR A 22 4.16 -8.75 -12.19
CA TYR A 22 3.57 -8.60 -13.51
C TYR A 22 3.82 -9.84 -14.39
N LEU A 23 5.05 -10.36 -14.40
CA LEU A 23 5.43 -11.54 -15.18
C LEU A 23 4.68 -12.80 -14.72
N VAL A 24 4.49 -12.97 -13.41
CA VAL A 24 3.66 -14.06 -12.85
C VAL A 24 2.23 -13.95 -13.36
N GLY A 25 1.63 -12.75 -13.33
CA GLY A 25 0.30 -12.50 -13.90
C GLY A 25 0.23 -12.78 -15.41
N PHE A 26 1.25 -12.34 -16.15
CA PHE A 26 1.34 -12.57 -17.60
C PHE A 26 1.48 -14.06 -17.96
N GLY A 27 2.27 -14.83 -17.19
CA GLY A 27 2.36 -16.27 -17.35
C GLY A 27 1.04 -17.00 -17.05
N GLY A 28 0.27 -16.49 -16.10
CA GLY A 28 -1.07 -16.98 -15.75
C GLY A 28 -2.17 -16.64 -16.76
N LYS A 29 -1.93 -15.69 -17.69
CA LYS A 29 -2.91 -15.21 -18.67
C LYS A 29 -3.59 -16.36 -19.42
N LYS A 30 -2.81 -17.25 -20.04
CA LYS A 30 -3.34 -18.31 -20.92
C LYS A 30 -4.22 -19.33 -20.18
N LEU A 31 -3.96 -19.54 -18.89
CA LEU A 31 -4.75 -20.45 -18.05
C LEU A 31 -6.08 -19.81 -17.63
N LEU A 32 -6.07 -18.52 -17.31
CA LEU A 32 -7.23 -17.80 -16.78
C LEU A 32 -8.12 -17.22 -17.87
N GLU A 33 -7.58 -16.89 -19.04
CA GLU A 33 -8.33 -16.47 -20.23
C GLU A 33 -9.38 -17.53 -20.64
N LYS A 34 -9.05 -18.82 -20.50
CA LYS A 34 -10.00 -19.93 -20.73
C LYS A 34 -11.18 -19.98 -19.75
N ARG A 35 -11.02 -19.46 -18.53
CA ARG A 35 -12.01 -19.61 -17.43
C ARG A 35 -12.74 -18.31 -17.11
N TYR A 36 -12.09 -17.17 -17.31
CA TYR A 36 -12.55 -15.84 -16.91
C TYR A 36 -12.30 -14.77 -17.99
N GLY A 37 -12.09 -15.16 -19.26
CA GLY A 37 -11.78 -14.25 -20.36
C GLY A 37 -12.73 -13.06 -20.46
N GLU A 38 -14.04 -13.29 -20.40
CA GLU A 38 -15.07 -12.23 -20.50
C GLU A 38 -14.96 -11.18 -19.39
N ARG A 39 -14.63 -11.60 -18.15
CA ARG A 39 -14.42 -10.70 -17.01
C ARG A 39 -13.11 -9.92 -17.13
N LEU A 40 -12.06 -10.58 -17.62
CA LEU A 40 -10.77 -9.96 -17.88
C LEU A 40 -10.84 -8.94 -19.01
N GLU A 41 -11.64 -9.20 -20.03
CA GLU A 41 -11.84 -8.30 -21.16
C GLU A 41 -12.64 -7.05 -20.75
N ALA A 42 -13.71 -7.22 -19.95
CA ALA A 42 -14.45 -6.09 -19.37
C ALA A 42 -13.57 -5.22 -18.46
N ALA A 43 -12.73 -5.84 -17.62
CA ALA A 43 -11.75 -5.12 -16.82
C ALA A 43 -10.72 -4.42 -17.71
N ARG A 44 -10.23 -5.08 -18.75
CA ARG A 44 -9.26 -4.51 -19.69
C ARG A 44 -9.79 -3.22 -20.33
N THR A 45 -11.06 -3.15 -20.71
CA THR A 45 -11.65 -1.93 -21.30
C THR A 45 -11.63 -0.74 -20.32
N LEU A 46 -11.86 -0.97 -19.02
CA LEU A 46 -11.73 0.05 -17.98
C LEU A 46 -10.28 0.52 -17.82
N PHE A 47 -9.34 -0.43 -17.81
CA PHE A 47 -7.93 -0.14 -17.65
C PHE A 47 -7.30 0.45 -18.93
N GLU A 48 -7.78 0.18 -20.14
CA GLU A 48 -7.28 0.83 -21.36
C GLU A 48 -7.49 2.35 -21.36
N ARG A 49 -8.56 2.83 -20.69
CA ARG A 49 -8.85 4.25 -20.59
C ARG A 49 -8.25 4.92 -19.36
N PHE A 50 -8.24 4.23 -18.22
CA PHE A 50 -7.85 4.81 -16.93
C PHE A 50 -6.66 4.12 -16.25
N GLY A 51 -6.08 3.09 -16.86
CA GLY A 51 -5.12 2.20 -16.20
C GLY A 51 -3.86 2.91 -15.73
N ALA A 52 -3.33 3.86 -16.51
CA ALA A 52 -2.19 4.67 -16.07
C ALA A 52 -2.52 5.52 -14.83
N VAL A 53 -3.71 6.11 -14.77
CA VAL A 53 -4.17 6.92 -13.63
C VAL A 53 -4.44 6.05 -12.42
N ILE A 54 -5.09 4.89 -12.61
CA ILE A 54 -5.37 3.94 -11.54
C ILE A 54 -4.05 3.45 -10.92
N ILE A 55 -3.10 3.00 -11.74
CA ILE A 55 -1.79 2.54 -11.28
C ILE A 55 -1.05 3.66 -10.55
N PHE A 56 -1.06 4.87 -11.10
CA PHE A 56 -0.42 6.02 -10.46
C PHE A 56 -1.02 6.34 -9.09
N VAL A 57 -2.35 6.38 -8.97
CA VAL A 57 -3.04 6.66 -7.70
C VAL A 57 -2.83 5.53 -6.70
N PHE A 58 -2.84 4.27 -7.15
CA PHE A 58 -2.56 3.11 -6.30
C PHE A 58 -1.11 3.08 -5.81
N ALA A 59 -0.15 3.53 -6.61
CA ALA A 59 1.25 3.67 -6.21
C ALA A 59 1.51 4.92 -5.34
N LEU A 60 0.62 5.91 -5.41
CA LEU A 60 0.67 7.12 -4.57
C LEU A 60 0.10 6.86 -3.17
N LEU A 61 -1.00 6.11 -3.10
CA LEU A 61 -1.49 5.55 -1.85
C LEU A 61 -0.50 4.44 -1.44
N PRO A 62 -0.11 4.30 -0.17
CA PRO A 62 0.69 3.16 0.32
C PRO A 62 -0.14 1.86 0.31
N LEU A 63 -0.76 1.53 -0.82
CA LEU A 63 -1.54 0.33 -1.04
C LEU A 63 -0.65 -0.73 -1.70
N PRO A 64 -0.92 -2.02 -1.47
CA PRO A 64 -0.20 -3.10 -2.11
C PRO A 64 -0.44 -3.08 -3.62
N ASP A 65 0.54 -2.56 -4.36
CA ASP A 65 0.57 -2.44 -5.81
C ASP A 65 0.42 -3.79 -6.53
N ASP A 66 0.86 -4.89 -5.91
CA ASP A 66 0.71 -6.26 -6.41
C ASP A 66 -0.75 -6.65 -6.72
N LEU A 67 -1.72 -6.10 -5.99
CA LEU A 67 -3.15 -6.39 -6.22
C LEU A 67 -3.65 -5.90 -7.57
N VAL A 68 -3.00 -4.86 -8.11
CA VAL A 68 -3.35 -4.24 -9.39
C VAL A 68 -2.46 -4.82 -10.48
N LEU A 69 -1.18 -5.04 -10.17
CA LEU A 69 -0.18 -5.47 -11.14
C LEU A 69 -0.40 -6.88 -11.69
N ILE A 70 -0.77 -7.84 -10.83
CA ILE A 70 -1.04 -9.22 -11.23
C ILE A 70 -2.20 -9.31 -12.25
N PRO A 71 -3.40 -8.75 -11.97
CA PRO A 71 -4.48 -8.77 -12.94
C PRO A 71 -4.15 -7.96 -14.21
N LEU A 72 -3.40 -6.86 -14.11
CA LEU A 72 -2.89 -6.14 -15.28
C LEU A 72 -1.97 -6.99 -16.17
N GLY A 73 -1.09 -7.78 -15.55
CA GLY A 73 -0.26 -8.77 -16.25
C GLY A 73 -1.11 -9.84 -16.96
N MET A 74 -2.14 -10.33 -16.29
CA MET A 74 -3.07 -11.30 -16.87
C MET A 74 -3.86 -10.72 -18.06
N MET A 75 -4.23 -9.44 -18.01
CA MET A 75 -4.91 -8.75 -19.11
C MET A 75 -3.98 -8.47 -20.30
N GLY A 76 -2.65 -8.61 -20.11
CA GLY A 76 -1.66 -8.30 -21.14
C GLY A 76 -1.54 -6.81 -21.43
N TYR A 77 -1.68 -5.98 -20.41
CA TYR A 77 -1.57 -4.53 -20.53
C TYR A 77 -0.17 -4.08 -20.94
N SER A 78 -0.02 -2.86 -21.44
CA SER A 78 1.29 -2.37 -21.90
C SER A 78 2.28 -2.25 -20.72
N LEU A 79 3.27 -3.14 -20.68
CA LEU A 79 4.37 -3.15 -19.71
C LEU A 79 4.98 -1.76 -19.53
N LYS A 80 5.21 -1.03 -20.63
CA LYS A 80 5.78 0.32 -20.61
C LYS A 80 4.92 1.30 -19.81
N THR A 81 3.60 1.24 -19.96
CA THR A 81 2.67 2.13 -19.25
C THR A 81 2.60 1.78 -17.78
N VAL A 82 2.58 0.49 -17.45
CA VAL A 82 2.60 0.01 -16.05
C VAL A 82 3.87 0.48 -15.35
N VAL A 83 5.02 0.24 -15.97
CA VAL A 83 6.35 0.59 -15.45
C VAL A 83 6.48 2.10 -15.27
N ALA A 84 6.08 2.90 -16.28
CA ALA A 84 6.17 4.35 -16.19
C ALA A 84 5.24 4.92 -15.11
N ALA A 85 3.99 4.44 -15.04
CA ALA A 85 3.03 4.91 -14.05
C ALA A 85 3.45 4.53 -12.62
N CYS A 86 3.94 3.30 -12.41
CA CYS A 86 4.35 2.84 -11.10
C CYS A 86 5.67 3.49 -10.64
N PHE A 87 6.64 3.65 -11.54
CA PHE A 87 7.85 4.39 -11.27
C PHE A 87 7.55 5.83 -10.83
N LEU A 88 6.68 6.53 -11.57
CA LEU A 88 6.28 7.89 -11.21
C LEU A 88 5.56 7.93 -9.85
N GLY A 89 4.59 7.05 -9.61
CA GLY A 89 3.86 6.99 -8.35
C GLY A 89 4.77 6.73 -7.16
N LYS A 90 5.67 5.74 -7.27
CA LYS A 90 6.61 5.38 -6.20
C LYS A 90 7.71 6.40 -5.97
N THR A 91 8.19 7.08 -7.02
CA THR A 91 9.12 8.19 -6.84
C THR A 91 8.45 9.36 -6.13
N VAL A 92 7.22 9.72 -6.50
CA VAL A 92 6.46 10.80 -5.82
C VAL A 92 6.18 10.41 -4.37
N MET A 93 5.72 9.19 -4.12
CA MET A 93 5.49 8.67 -2.77
C MET A 93 6.79 8.67 -1.95
N GLY A 94 7.90 8.22 -2.52
CA GLY A 94 9.21 8.25 -1.88
C GLY A 94 9.66 9.67 -1.51
N ILE A 95 9.40 10.65 -2.36
CA ILE A 95 9.66 12.07 -2.07
C ILE A 95 8.76 12.58 -0.95
N ILE A 96 7.46 12.27 -0.98
CA ILE A 96 6.50 12.65 0.08
C ILE A 96 6.95 12.08 1.43
N VAL A 97 7.30 10.79 1.46
CA VAL A 97 7.79 10.13 2.68
C VAL A 97 9.12 10.72 3.13
N ALA A 98 10.06 11.01 2.23
CA ALA A 98 11.34 11.63 2.59
C ALA A 98 11.17 13.06 3.14
N MET A 99 10.29 13.87 2.54
CA MET A 99 9.98 15.23 3.01
C MET A 99 9.26 15.19 4.35
N SER A 100 8.28 14.29 4.51
CA SER A 100 7.59 14.04 5.78
C SER A 100 8.57 13.55 6.85
N GLY A 101 9.50 12.68 6.48
CA GLY A 101 10.57 12.20 7.35
C GLY A 101 11.49 13.32 7.81
N LYS A 102 11.81 14.30 6.95
CA LYS A 102 12.61 15.48 7.33
C LYS A 102 11.87 16.37 8.35
N LEU A 103 10.58 16.65 8.12
CA LEU A 103 9.76 17.40 9.06
C LEU A 103 9.62 16.67 10.40
N SER A 104 9.34 15.36 10.34
CA SER A 104 9.29 14.49 11.51
C SER A 104 10.62 14.44 12.24
N TYR A 105 11.75 14.36 11.54
CA TYR A 105 13.07 14.38 12.15
C TYR A 105 13.35 15.70 12.86
N GLU A 106 12.91 16.83 12.31
CA GLU A 106 13.06 18.14 12.96
C GLU A 106 12.19 18.27 14.22
N ILE A 107 10.96 17.75 14.18
CA ILE A 107 10.07 17.70 15.35
C ILE A 107 10.61 16.72 16.41
N VAL A 108 11.00 15.52 15.98
CA VAL A 108 11.56 14.48 16.83
C VAL A 108 12.87 14.96 17.43
N SER A 109 13.78 15.57 16.68
CA SER A 109 15.04 16.08 17.23
C SER A 109 14.86 17.27 18.19
N ARG A 110 13.81 18.10 18.05
CA ARG A 110 13.49 19.12 19.07
C ARG A 110 12.89 18.51 20.33
N VAL A 111 12.03 17.49 20.20
CA VAL A 111 11.41 16.80 21.34
C VAL A 111 12.40 15.87 22.06
N PHE A 112 13.27 15.17 21.33
CA PHE A 112 14.24 14.21 21.85
C PHE A 112 15.64 14.80 22.08
N GLY A 113 16.03 15.85 21.36
CA GLY A 113 17.34 16.51 21.55
C GLY A 113 17.39 17.39 22.80
N GLY A 114 16.23 17.87 23.28
CA GLY A 114 16.11 18.55 24.58
C GLY A 114 15.71 17.61 25.73
N GLY A 115 15.25 16.40 25.42
CA GLY A 115 14.89 15.39 26.40
C GLY A 115 16.11 14.54 26.73
N GLY A 116 16.70 14.73 27.91
CA GLY A 116 17.74 13.82 28.41
C GLY A 116 17.29 12.34 28.46
N PRO A 117 18.08 11.44 29.07
CA PRO A 117 17.80 9.99 29.10
C PRO A 117 16.37 9.60 29.52
N TRP A 118 15.69 10.48 30.26
CA TRP A 118 14.31 10.31 30.71
C TRP A 118 13.27 10.37 29.60
N ALA A 119 13.47 11.16 28.55
CA ALA A 119 12.51 11.26 27.43
C ALA A 119 12.52 9.97 26.59
N THR A 120 13.70 9.41 26.33
CA THR A 120 13.85 8.13 25.64
C THR A 120 13.24 6.99 26.46
N VAL A 121 13.50 6.94 27.78
CA VAL A 121 12.88 5.96 28.68
C VAL A 121 11.36 6.08 28.70
N ALA A 122 10.81 7.30 28.77
CA ALA A 122 9.36 7.52 28.75
C ALA A 122 8.71 7.03 27.44
N THR A 123 9.32 7.32 26.28
CA THR A 123 8.80 6.82 25.00
C THR A 123 8.92 5.31 24.83
N ALA A 124 9.99 4.69 25.34
CA ALA A 124 10.12 3.24 25.36
C ALA A 124 9.04 2.57 26.22
N ILE A 125 8.73 3.14 27.39
CA ILE A 125 7.65 2.67 28.26
C ILE A 125 6.29 2.82 27.57
N LEU A 126 6.02 3.96 26.93
CA LEU A 126 4.79 4.20 26.18
C LEU A 126 4.59 3.17 25.05
N LEU A 127 5.64 2.87 24.29
CA LEU A 127 5.58 1.83 23.25
C LEU A 127 5.33 0.45 23.85
N ALA A 128 6.02 0.09 24.94
CA ALA A 128 5.80 -1.18 25.61
C ALA A 128 4.36 -1.33 26.13
N VAL A 129 3.79 -0.27 26.70
CA VAL A 129 2.39 -0.23 27.16
C VAL A 129 1.43 -0.36 25.97
N PHE A 130 1.69 0.31 24.85
CA PHE A 130 0.85 0.22 23.64
C PHE A 130 0.85 -1.20 23.05
N VAL A 131 2.03 -1.84 22.97
CA VAL A 131 2.16 -3.23 22.53
C VAL A 131 1.43 -4.17 23.49
N TYR A 132 1.63 -4.00 24.80
CA TYR A 132 0.93 -4.78 25.82
C TYR A 132 -0.59 -4.64 25.72
N ALA A 133 -1.09 -3.42 25.53
CA ALA A 133 -2.51 -3.17 25.32
C ALA A 133 -3.03 -3.88 24.06
N THR A 134 -2.30 -3.82 22.95
CA THR A 134 -2.69 -4.50 21.70
C THR A 134 -2.77 -6.02 21.87
N VAL A 135 -1.87 -6.62 22.65
CA VAL A 135 -1.86 -8.07 22.91
C VAL A 135 -2.94 -8.48 23.91
N LYS A 136 -3.19 -7.67 24.95
CA LYS A 136 -4.11 -8.02 26.04
C LYS A 136 -5.56 -7.64 25.75
N VAL A 137 -5.81 -6.71 24.83
CA VAL A 137 -7.16 -6.38 24.38
C VAL A 137 -7.68 -7.59 23.60
N ASP A 138 -8.71 -8.26 24.13
CA ASP A 138 -9.42 -9.32 23.43
C ASP A 138 -10.22 -8.74 22.26
N TRP A 139 -9.53 -8.57 21.13
CA TRP A 139 -10.12 -8.14 19.87
C TRP A 139 -11.31 -9.01 19.48
N VAL A 140 -11.32 -10.29 19.87
CA VAL A 140 -12.42 -11.23 19.65
C VAL A 140 -13.71 -10.76 20.34
N LYS A 141 -13.63 -10.40 21.63
CA LYS A 141 -14.80 -9.93 22.40
C LYS A 141 -15.32 -8.59 21.89
N TYR A 142 -14.40 -7.74 21.42
CA TYR A 142 -14.75 -6.45 20.81
C TYR A 142 -15.44 -6.65 19.45
N LEU A 143 -14.88 -7.51 18.59
CA LEU A 143 -15.43 -7.83 17.26
C LEU A 143 -16.78 -8.56 17.34
N GLU A 144 -16.99 -9.42 18.33
CA GLU A 144 -18.29 -10.07 18.59
C GLU A 144 -19.37 -9.07 19.01
N THR A 145 -19.00 -8.05 19.79
CA THR A 145 -19.92 -6.98 20.18
C THR A 145 -20.39 -6.16 18.97
N PHE A 146 -19.49 -5.91 18.01
CA PHE A 146 -19.83 -5.20 16.76
C PHE A 146 -20.63 -6.05 15.76
N THR A 147 -20.30 -7.32 15.60
CA THR A 147 -21.05 -8.23 14.70
C THR A 147 -22.44 -8.57 15.24
N ARG A 148 -22.61 -8.69 16.57
CA ARG A 148 -23.93 -8.86 17.20
C ARG A 148 -24.83 -7.64 17.01
N LYS A 149 -24.27 -6.43 16.98
CA LYS A 149 -25.02 -5.18 16.74
C LYS A 149 -25.56 -5.08 15.30
N ARG A 150 -24.82 -5.57 14.30
CA ARG A 150 -25.29 -5.62 12.89
C ARG A 150 -26.42 -6.61 12.65
N ARG A 151 -26.38 -7.82 13.24
CA ARG A 151 -27.47 -8.81 13.14
C ARG A 151 -28.78 -8.35 13.79
N GLY A 152 -28.71 -7.49 14.81
CA GLY A 152 -29.90 -6.93 15.46
C GLY A 152 -30.67 -5.94 14.57
N THR A 153 -29.96 -5.16 13.75
CA THR A 153 -30.55 -4.17 12.84
C THR A 153 -31.11 -4.75 11.54
N GLU A 154 -30.68 -5.94 11.13
CA GLU A 154 -31.16 -6.59 9.89
C GLU A 154 -32.49 -7.33 10.13
N LYS A 155 -32.71 -7.83 11.35
CA LYS A 155 -33.95 -8.52 11.76
C LYS A 155 -35.13 -7.57 12.02
N THR A 156 -34.90 -6.26 12.05
CA THR A 156 -35.94 -5.23 12.23
C THR A 156 -36.38 -4.60 10.90
N ARG A 157 -35.78 -4.99 9.77
CA ARG A 157 -36.04 -4.43 8.43
C ARG A 157 -36.50 -5.45 7.39
N GLY A 158 -36.66 -6.73 7.78
CA GLY A 158 -37.20 -7.80 6.95
C GLY A 158 -38.64 -8.13 7.30
#